data_AF-A0A1B8Y529-F1
#
_entry.id   AF-A0A1B8Y529-F1
#
_cell.length_a   1.000
_cell.length_b   1.000
_cell.length_c   1.000
_cell.angle_alpha   90.00
_cell.angle_beta   90.00
_cell.angle_gamma   90.00
#
_symmetry.space_group_name_H-M   'P 1'
#
loop_
_entity.id
_entity.type
_entity.pdbx_description
1 polymer ?
#
loop_
_entity_poly.entity_id
_entity_poly.type
_entity_poly.pdbx_seq_one_letter_code
_entity_poly.pdbx_strand_id
1 'polypeptide(L)'
;IRVNGEFITSYPQVVVVRVPTPWVQSDSDITVLRHLEKMGCRLMNRPQAILNCVNKFWTFQELAGHGVPLPDTFSYGGHENFGKMIDEAEVLEFPMVVKNTRGHRGKAVFLARDKHHLADLSHLIRHDAPYLFQKYVQESHGRDVRVIVIGGRVIGTMLRCSTDGRMQSNCSLGGVGMLCTLSEQGRQLAVQVSNILGMDVCGIDLLTKEDGSFCVCEANANVGFIAFDKACNLDVASLVADYAISLLPSRLTRRMSLLSVVSSASETSEPELPLVPSGTGVDVPVPLHHHEAGDSMSASSSSVDSDPDTATERELLTKGAIFNMNQLLASEIKLLVE
;
A
#
# COMPACT_ATOMS: atom_id res chain seq x y z
N ILE A 1 4.41 17.32 -11.80
CA ILE A 1 3.66 16.07 -12.10
C ILE A 1 2.47 16.48 -12.97
N ARG A 2 2.18 15.74 -14.04
CA ARG A 2 0.97 15.96 -14.84
C ARG A 2 0.01 14.79 -14.62
N VAL A 3 -1.28 15.07 -14.44
CA VAL A 3 -2.35 14.06 -14.41
C VAL A 3 -3.35 14.46 -15.49
N ASN A 4 -3.66 13.53 -16.40
CA ASN A 4 -4.49 13.78 -17.58
C ASN A 4 -4.03 14.98 -18.42
N GLY A 5 -2.72 15.18 -18.53
CA GLY A 5 -2.12 16.28 -19.30
C GLY A 5 -2.05 17.63 -18.58
N GLU A 6 -2.74 17.81 -17.45
CA GLU A 6 -2.74 19.05 -16.68
C GLU A 6 -1.61 19.12 -15.65
N PHE A 7 -1.04 20.30 -15.46
CA PHE A 7 -0.07 20.53 -14.39
C PHE A 7 -0.77 20.55 -13.04
N ILE A 8 -0.36 19.65 -12.16
CA ILE A 8 -0.76 19.71 -10.76
C ILE A 8 0.01 20.86 -10.10
N THR A 9 -0.71 21.90 -9.67
CA THR A 9 -0.16 23.08 -8.97
C THR A 9 -0.08 22.89 -7.46
N SER A 10 -0.75 21.87 -6.91
CA SER A 10 -0.72 21.53 -5.49
C SER A 10 -0.53 20.03 -5.29
N TYR A 11 0.46 19.64 -4.48
CA TYR A 11 0.77 18.23 -4.26
C TYR A 11 -0.28 17.57 -3.37
N PRO A 12 -0.61 16.28 -3.60
CA PRO A 12 -1.63 15.58 -2.83
C PRO A 12 -1.23 15.45 -1.35
N GLN A 13 -2.19 15.60 -0.44
CA GLN A 13 -1.92 15.42 1.00
C GLN A 13 -1.84 13.94 1.39
N VAL A 14 -2.71 13.12 0.79
CA VAL A 14 -2.76 11.67 0.96
C VAL A 14 -2.71 11.03 -0.42
N VAL A 15 -1.97 9.93 -0.56
CA VAL A 15 -1.79 9.19 -1.81
C VAL A 15 -2.13 7.73 -1.56
N VAL A 16 -3.14 7.22 -2.26
CA VAL A 16 -3.43 5.79 -2.31
C VAL A 16 -2.53 5.15 -3.35
N VAL A 17 -1.63 4.28 -2.91
CA VAL A 17 -0.61 3.67 -3.75
C VAL A 17 -1.09 2.31 -4.24
N ARG A 18 -1.18 2.15 -5.57
CA ARG A 18 -1.58 0.90 -6.24
C ARG A 18 -0.52 0.48 -7.26
N VAL A 19 0.60 -0.03 -6.78
CA VAL A 19 1.71 -0.48 -7.64
C VAL A 19 1.80 -2.02 -7.60
N PRO A 20 1.78 -2.72 -8.75
CA PRO A 20 1.91 -4.18 -8.77
C PRO A 20 3.24 -4.66 -8.17
N THR A 21 3.21 -5.24 -6.95
CA THR A 21 4.42 -5.64 -6.19
C THR A 21 5.43 -6.54 -6.94
N PRO A 22 5.06 -7.49 -7.81
CA PRO A 22 6.02 -8.32 -8.54
C PRO A 22 6.77 -7.55 -9.64
N TRP A 23 6.23 -6.41 -10.07
CA TRP A 23 6.68 -5.62 -11.22
C TRP A 23 7.32 -4.30 -10.81
N VAL A 24 7.51 -4.07 -9.49
CA VAL A 24 8.25 -2.92 -8.92
C VAL A 24 9.76 -3.06 -9.20
N GLN A 25 10.10 -3.41 -10.43
CA GLN A 25 11.46 -3.57 -10.93
C GLN A 25 11.96 -2.28 -11.58
N SER A 26 11.07 -1.36 -11.96
CA SER A 26 11.48 -0.04 -12.38
C SER A 26 11.69 0.84 -11.14
N ASP A 27 12.93 1.30 -10.96
CA ASP A 27 13.26 2.35 -9.99
C ASP A 27 12.35 3.57 -10.15
N SER A 28 11.69 3.75 -11.31
CA SER A 28 10.73 4.82 -11.59
C SER A 28 9.63 4.92 -10.54
N ASP A 29 8.94 3.81 -10.22
CA ASP A 29 7.75 3.85 -9.38
C ASP A 29 8.14 4.17 -7.95
N ILE A 30 9.17 3.48 -7.45
CA ILE A 30 9.75 3.74 -6.14
C ILE A 30 10.32 5.15 -6.06
N THR A 31 10.95 5.66 -7.11
CA THR A 31 11.48 7.03 -7.16
C THR A 31 10.37 8.05 -7.01
N VAL A 32 9.26 7.91 -7.74
CA VAL A 32 8.10 8.79 -7.64
C VAL A 32 7.48 8.73 -6.24
N LEU A 33 7.28 7.53 -5.70
CA LEU A 33 6.68 7.36 -4.37
C LEU A 33 7.57 7.94 -3.26
N ARG A 34 8.89 7.71 -3.33
CA ARG A 34 9.87 8.32 -2.40
C ARG A 34 9.89 9.83 -2.53
N HIS A 35 9.77 10.38 -3.74
CA HIS A 35 9.69 11.82 -3.95
C HIS A 35 8.44 12.39 -3.28
N LEU A 36 7.26 11.83 -3.53
CA LEU A 36 6.00 12.24 -2.88
C LEU A 36 6.09 12.18 -1.36
N GLU A 37 6.66 11.11 -0.81
CA GLU A 37 6.87 10.99 0.65
C GLU A 37 7.79 12.11 1.18
N LYS A 38 8.87 12.44 0.46
CA LYS A 38 9.77 13.56 0.84
C LYS A 38 9.12 14.93 0.73
N MET A 39 8.09 15.08 -0.10
CA MET A 39 7.27 16.29 -0.19
C MET A 39 6.25 16.42 0.96
N GLY A 40 6.19 15.43 1.86
CA GLY A 40 5.27 15.43 3.00
C GLY A 40 3.91 14.80 2.70
N CYS A 41 3.74 14.14 1.55
CA CYS A 41 2.53 13.38 1.25
C CYS A 41 2.42 12.16 2.17
N ARG A 42 1.22 11.85 2.67
CA ARG A 42 0.93 10.62 3.39
C ARG A 42 0.58 9.49 2.40
N LEU A 43 1.49 8.56 2.18
CA LEU A 43 1.30 7.44 1.24
C LEU A 43 0.74 6.19 1.95
N MET A 44 -0.27 5.55 1.37
CA MET A 44 -0.82 4.26 1.81
C MET A 44 -0.77 3.23 0.66
N ASN A 45 0.14 2.26 0.65
CA ASN A 45 1.25 2.03 1.57
C ASN A 45 2.47 2.92 1.26
N ARG A 46 3.34 3.10 2.26
CA ARG A 46 4.64 3.76 2.07
C ARG A 46 5.57 2.93 1.16
N PRO A 47 6.58 3.55 0.51
CA PRO A 47 7.52 2.85 -0.36
C PRO A 47 8.22 1.68 0.36
N GLN A 48 8.64 1.87 1.61
CA GLN A 48 9.33 0.82 2.37
C GLN A 48 8.43 -0.40 2.60
N ALA A 49 7.16 -0.20 2.94
CA ALA A 49 6.21 -1.29 3.16
C ALA A 49 5.96 -2.10 1.87
N ILE A 50 5.97 -1.43 0.72
CA ILE A 50 5.89 -2.09 -0.60
C ILE A 50 7.14 -2.94 -0.81
N LEU A 51 8.34 -2.36 -0.62
CA LEU A 51 9.62 -3.04 -0.79
C LEU A 51 9.75 -4.29 0.10
N ASN A 52 9.28 -4.20 1.35
CA ASN A 52 9.25 -5.33 2.29
C ASN A 52 8.38 -6.51 1.79
N CYS A 53 7.47 -6.27 0.84
CA CYS A 53 6.56 -7.28 0.26
C CYS A 53 6.89 -7.66 -1.19
N VAL A 54 7.92 -7.07 -1.83
CA VAL A 54 8.30 -7.40 -3.22
C VAL A 54 8.89 -8.82 -3.31
N ASN A 55 9.64 -9.21 -2.29
CA ASN A 55 10.30 -10.51 -2.20
C ASN A 55 9.80 -11.24 -0.95
N LYS A 56 9.20 -12.42 -1.13
CA LYS A 56 8.64 -13.23 -0.04
C LYS A 56 9.68 -13.59 1.03
N PHE A 57 10.93 -13.83 0.63
CA PHE A 57 11.99 -14.14 1.57
C PHE A 57 12.37 -12.90 2.41
N TRP A 58 12.43 -11.72 1.79
CA TRP A 58 12.64 -10.47 2.54
C TRP A 58 11.49 -10.20 3.51
N THR A 59 10.25 -10.44 3.09
CA THR A 59 9.08 -10.38 4.00
C THR A 59 9.29 -11.27 5.22
N PHE A 60 9.77 -12.51 5.01
CA PHE A 60 10.03 -13.44 6.11
C PHE A 60 11.18 -12.97 6.99
N GLN A 61 12.22 -12.35 6.43
CA GLN A 61 13.32 -11.75 7.20
C GLN A 61 12.85 -10.58 8.08
N GLU A 62 11.97 -9.72 7.57
CA GLU A 62 11.38 -8.63 8.38
C GLU A 62 10.50 -9.17 9.51
N LEU A 63 9.79 -10.29 9.28
CA LEU A 63 8.94 -10.94 10.28
C LEU A 63 9.72 -11.81 11.28
N ALA A 64 10.90 -12.31 10.88
CA ALA A 64 11.75 -13.12 11.73
C ALA A 64 12.16 -12.37 13.00
N GLY A 65 12.22 -13.08 14.13
CA GLY A 65 12.55 -12.49 15.43
C GLY A 65 11.40 -11.76 16.13
N HIS A 66 10.26 -11.53 15.48
CA HIS A 66 9.10 -10.86 16.09
C HIS A 66 8.07 -11.83 16.69
N GLY A 67 8.41 -13.12 16.84
CA GLY A 67 7.47 -14.14 17.33
C GLY A 67 6.32 -14.46 16.36
N VAL A 68 6.44 -14.07 15.09
CA VAL A 68 5.48 -14.39 14.05
C VAL A 68 5.67 -15.85 13.62
N PRO A 69 4.65 -16.72 13.70
CA PRO A 69 4.74 -18.09 13.22
C PRO A 69 4.87 -18.10 11.69
N LEU A 70 5.98 -18.64 11.21
CA LEU A 70 6.30 -18.82 9.79
C LEU A 70 6.60 -20.29 9.54
N PRO A 71 6.25 -20.86 8.37
CA PRO A 71 6.83 -22.14 7.97
C PRO A 71 8.34 -22.02 7.82
N ASP A 72 9.09 -23.03 8.26
CA ASP A 72 10.55 -23.06 8.09
C ASP A 72 10.89 -22.86 6.61
N THR A 73 11.78 -21.90 6.33
CA THR A 73 12.03 -21.44 4.97
C THR A 73 13.53 -21.32 4.73
N PHE A 74 13.98 -21.88 3.61
CA PHE A 74 15.34 -21.82 3.13
C PHE A 74 15.37 -21.11 1.78
N SER A 75 16.31 -20.18 1.59
CA SER A 75 16.58 -19.56 0.29
C SER A 75 18.06 -19.26 0.19
N TYR A 76 18.61 -19.34 -1.01
CA TYR A 76 20.00 -19.06 -1.28
C TYR A 76 20.11 -17.85 -2.21
N GLY A 77 21.09 -16.97 -1.95
CA GLY A 77 21.23 -15.69 -2.64
C GLY A 77 21.75 -15.78 -4.08
N GLY A 78 22.27 -16.94 -4.49
CA GLY A 78 22.71 -17.25 -5.86
C GLY A 78 21.92 -18.43 -6.45
N HIS A 79 21.96 -18.60 -7.78
CA HIS A 79 21.32 -19.73 -8.46
C HIS A 79 22.32 -20.53 -9.32
N GLU A 80 23.61 -20.24 -9.18
CA GLU A 80 24.65 -20.94 -9.95
C GLU A 80 24.73 -22.44 -9.65
N ASN A 81 24.27 -22.91 -8.48
CA ASN A 81 24.27 -24.32 -8.12
C ASN A 81 22.98 -24.74 -7.42
N PHE A 82 21.91 -24.88 -8.21
CA PHE A 82 20.60 -25.32 -7.71
C PHE A 82 20.66 -26.72 -7.07
N GLY A 83 21.54 -27.61 -7.55
CA GLY A 83 21.73 -28.94 -6.95
C GLY A 83 22.18 -28.88 -5.49
N LYS A 84 23.17 -28.02 -5.20
CA LYS A 84 23.61 -27.77 -3.81
C LYS A 84 22.48 -27.16 -2.96
N MET A 85 21.65 -26.29 -3.54
CA MET A 85 20.48 -25.75 -2.83
C MET A 85 19.48 -26.85 -2.48
N ILE A 86 19.28 -27.84 -3.34
CA ILE A 86 18.41 -28.99 -3.06
C ILE A 86 18.96 -29.78 -1.87
N ASP A 87 20.26 -30.09 -1.88
CA ASP A 87 20.91 -30.85 -0.79
C ASP A 87 20.81 -30.12 0.55
N GLU A 88 21.03 -28.80 0.57
CA GLU A 88 20.91 -28.00 1.80
C GLU A 88 19.46 -27.82 2.27
N ALA A 89 18.49 -27.82 1.35
CA ALA A 89 17.06 -27.72 1.69
C ALA A 89 16.47 -29.01 2.28
N GLU A 90 17.19 -30.14 2.26
CA GLU A 90 16.70 -31.42 2.82
C GLU A 90 16.32 -31.33 4.31
N VAL A 91 16.89 -30.37 5.04
CA VAL A 91 16.55 -30.09 6.44
C VAL A 91 15.08 -29.71 6.65
N LEU A 92 14.39 -29.27 5.60
CA LEU A 92 12.95 -28.95 5.63
C LEU A 92 12.06 -30.19 5.53
N GLU A 93 12.65 -31.34 5.20
CA GLU A 93 11.99 -32.61 4.91
C GLU A 93 11.07 -32.55 3.68
N PHE A 94 10.80 -33.72 3.08
CA PHE A 94 9.83 -33.83 1.99
C PHE A 94 8.48 -34.32 2.51
N PRO A 95 7.36 -33.90 1.89
CA PRO A 95 7.29 -32.97 0.76
C PRO A 95 7.58 -31.52 1.17
N MET A 96 8.10 -30.72 0.25
CA MET A 96 8.41 -29.30 0.47
C MET A 96 7.85 -28.41 -0.63
N VAL A 97 7.60 -27.15 -0.29
CA VAL A 97 7.08 -26.15 -1.22
C VAL A 97 8.23 -25.37 -1.84
N VAL A 98 8.22 -25.24 -3.18
CA VAL A 98 9.18 -24.43 -3.94
C VAL A 98 8.45 -23.23 -4.51
N LYS A 99 8.90 -22.01 -4.19
CA LYS A 99 8.25 -20.77 -4.65
C LYS A 99 9.27 -19.84 -5.27
N ASN A 100 8.90 -19.20 -6.37
CA ASN A 100 9.60 -17.98 -6.79
C ASN A 100 9.38 -16.88 -5.73
N THR A 101 10.47 -16.29 -5.27
CA THR A 101 10.49 -15.20 -4.29
C THR A 101 9.74 -13.96 -4.79
N ARG A 102 9.84 -13.66 -6.08
CA ARG A 102 9.16 -12.55 -6.77
C ARG A 102 8.11 -13.11 -7.73
N GLY A 103 6.88 -13.22 -7.24
CA GLY A 103 5.79 -13.83 -8.01
C GLY A 103 4.44 -13.59 -7.36
N HIS A 104 3.37 -13.77 -8.13
CA HIS A 104 1.99 -13.57 -7.68
C HIS A 104 1.04 -14.60 -8.30
N ARG A 105 -0.18 -14.68 -7.76
CA ARG A 105 -1.29 -15.50 -8.30
C ARG A 105 -1.01 -17.01 -8.35
N GLY A 106 -0.15 -17.52 -7.45
CA GLY A 106 0.20 -18.94 -7.38
C GLY A 106 1.05 -19.46 -8.55
N LYS A 107 1.50 -18.58 -9.46
CA LYS A 107 2.43 -18.96 -10.52
C LYS A 107 3.81 -19.28 -9.92
N ALA A 108 4.48 -20.30 -10.46
CA ALA A 108 5.78 -20.77 -9.98
C ALA A 108 5.81 -21.14 -8.48
N VAL A 109 4.73 -21.77 -8.01
CA VAL A 109 4.64 -22.42 -6.70
C VAL A 109 4.43 -23.91 -6.96
N PHE A 110 5.26 -24.77 -6.40
CA PHE A 110 5.25 -26.21 -6.65
C PHE A 110 5.36 -26.99 -5.34
N LEU A 111 4.83 -28.21 -5.33
CA LEU A 111 5.02 -29.16 -4.23
C LEU A 111 5.98 -30.26 -4.71
N ALA A 112 7.21 -30.23 -4.20
CA ALA A 112 8.17 -31.29 -4.42
C ALA A 112 7.87 -32.44 -3.44
N ARG A 113 7.64 -33.63 -3.98
CA ARG A 113 7.19 -34.80 -3.20
C ARG A 113 8.35 -35.55 -2.56
N ASP A 114 9.49 -35.49 -3.22
CA ASP A 114 10.76 -36.12 -2.86
C ASP A 114 11.88 -35.40 -3.61
N LYS A 115 13.13 -35.79 -3.33
CA LYS A 115 14.34 -35.21 -3.93
C LYS A 115 14.38 -35.37 -5.45
N HIS A 116 13.91 -36.49 -5.99
CA HIS A 116 13.91 -36.72 -7.44
C HIS A 116 12.93 -35.78 -8.15
N HIS A 117 11.72 -35.64 -7.61
CA HIS A 117 10.73 -34.70 -8.12
C HIS A 117 11.26 -33.26 -8.07
N LEU A 118 12.03 -32.89 -7.04
CA LEU A 118 12.65 -31.57 -6.97
C LEU A 118 13.78 -31.38 -7.98
N ALA A 119 14.60 -32.41 -8.20
CA ALA A 119 15.63 -32.40 -9.24
C ALA A 119 15.02 -32.25 -10.63
N ASP A 120 13.95 -32.98 -10.94
CA ASP A 120 13.22 -32.84 -12.20
C ASP A 120 12.65 -31.42 -12.36
N LEU A 121 12.07 -30.87 -11.28
CA LEU A 121 11.54 -29.51 -11.27
C LEU A 121 12.64 -28.47 -11.52
N SER A 122 13.87 -28.71 -11.05
CA SER A 122 15.01 -27.81 -11.26
C SER A 122 15.32 -27.60 -12.74
N HIS A 123 15.07 -28.61 -13.59
CA HIS A 123 15.26 -28.50 -15.03
C HIS A 123 14.15 -27.71 -15.76
N LEU A 124 13.02 -27.47 -15.09
CA LEU A 124 11.84 -26.80 -15.66
C LEU A 124 11.71 -25.34 -15.22
N ILE A 125 12.30 -24.97 -14.09
CA ILE A 125 12.25 -23.62 -13.53
C ILE A 125 13.37 -22.75 -14.11
N ARG A 126 13.18 -21.43 -14.05
CA ARG A 126 14.20 -20.49 -14.51
C ARG A 126 15.24 -20.26 -13.41
N HIS A 127 16.53 -20.27 -13.75
CA HIS A 127 17.60 -19.99 -12.78
C HIS A 127 17.98 -18.51 -12.67
N ASP A 128 17.35 -17.62 -13.46
CA ASP A 128 17.57 -16.18 -13.39
C ASP A 128 16.68 -15.47 -12.35
N ALA A 129 15.82 -16.23 -11.66
CA ALA A 129 14.94 -15.73 -10.63
C ALA A 129 15.21 -16.42 -9.28
N PRO A 130 15.05 -15.72 -8.14
CA PRO A 130 15.26 -16.35 -6.86
C PRO A 130 14.12 -17.24 -6.40
N TYR A 131 14.48 -18.40 -5.86
CA TYR A 131 13.56 -19.37 -5.28
C TYR A 131 13.79 -19.53 -3.78
N LEU A 132 12.71 -19.83 -3.09
CA LEU A 132 12.71 -20.31 -1.72
C LEU A 132 12.12 -21.72 -1.67
N PHE A 133 12.63 -22.51 -0.74
CA PHE A 133 12.10 -23.79 -0.31
C PHE A 133 11.48 -23.60 1.05
N GLN A 134 10.35 -24.24 1.30
CA GLN A 134 9.58 -24.01 2.50
C GLN A 134 8.94 -25.30 2.98
N LYS A 135 8.99 -25.52 4.30
CA LYS A 135 8.32 -26.64 4.95
C LYS A 135 6.84 -26.65 4.57
N TYR A 136 6.38 -27.82 4.18
CA TYR A 136 5.01 -27.98 3.74
C TYR A 136 4.05 -28.07 4.93
N VAL A 137 3.01 -27.24 4.93
CA VAL A 137 1.94 -27.26 5.94
C VAL A 137 0.79 -28.10 5.38
N GLN A 138 0.82 -29.41 5.68
CA GLN A 138 -0.07 -30.39 5.06
C GLN A 138 -1.54 -30.16 5.40
N GLU A 139 -1.83 -29.68 6.61
CA GLU A 139 -3.19 -29.44 7.10
C GLU A 139 -3.89 -28.32 6.32
N SER A 140 -3.10 -27.43 5.73
CA SER A 140 -3.54 -26.35 4.85
C SER A 140 -3.49 -26.75 3.37
N HIS A 141 -3.38 -28.04 3.01
CA HIS A 141 -3.41 -28.45 1.60
C HIS A 141 -4.64 -27.90 0.88
N GLY A 142 -4.41 -27.18 -0.23
CA GLY A 142 -5.48 -26.66 -1.07
C GLY A 142 -6.34 -25.60 -0.39
N ARG A 143 -5.91 -25.05 0.76
CA ARG A 143 -6.69 -24.12 1.56
C ARG A 143 -5.80 -23.04 2.18
N ASP A 144 -6.27 -21.81 2.18
CA ASP A 144 -5.66 -20.74 2.96
C ASP A 144 -6.69 -19.68 3.34
N VAL A 145 -6.41 -18.90 4.38
CA VAL A 145 -7.27 -17.80 4.81
C VAL A 145 -6.64 -16.47 4.40
N ARG A 146 -7.32 -15.76 3.50
CA ARG A 146 -7.02 -14.38 3.14
C ARG A 146 -7.66 -13.45 4.17
N VAL A 147 -6.83 -12.64 4.83
CA VAL A 147 -7.25 -11.58 5.73
C VAL A 147 -6.98 -10.23 5.08
N ILE A 148 -7.96 -9.34 4.98
CA ILE A 148 -7.69 -7.96 4.58
C ILE A 148 -7.62 -7.08 5.83
N VAL A 149 -6.55 -6.30 5.92
CA VAL A 149 -6.32 -5.33 7.00
C VAL A 149 -6.28 -3.93 6.40
N ILE A 150 -7.03 -3.01 7.00
CA ILE A 150 -7.05 -1.58 6.66
C ILE A 150 -6.87 -0.79 7.95
N GLY A 151 -5.86 0.09 8.01
CA GLY A 151 -5.61 0.96 9.16
C GLY A 151 -5.42 0.21 10.48
N GLY A 152 -4.76 -0.96 10.44
CA GLY A 152 -4.55 -1.82 11.60
C GLY A 152 -5.80 -2.58 12.07
N ARG A 153 -6.85 -2.68 11.25
CA ARG A 153 -8.08 -3.42 11.56
C ARG A 153 -8.38 -4.48 10.51
N VAL A 154 -8.71 -5.69 10.95
CA VAL A 154 -9.23 -6.75 10.06
C VAL A 154 -10.65 -6.40 9.63
N ILE A 155 -10.82 -6.12 8.34
CA ILE A 155 -12.12 -5.74 7.75
C ILE A 155 -12.93 -6.96 7.27
N GLY A 156 -12.26 -8.09 7.04
CA GLY A 156 -12.92 -9.33 6.63
C GLY A 156 -11.93 -10.47 6.43
N THR A 157 -12.47 -11.67 6.23
CA THR A 157 -11.71 -12.90 6.08
C THR A 157 -12.37 -13.85 5.08
N MET A 158 -11.58 -14.37 4.16
CA MET A 158 -12.03 -15.26 3.09
C MET A 158 -11.21 -16.55 3.11
N LEU A 159 -11.86 -17.68 3.29
CA LEU A 159 -11.26 -18.99 3.06
C LEU A 159 -11.22 -19.23 1.56
N ARG A 160 -10.05 -19.52 1.02
CA ARG A 160 -9.89 -19.95 -0.36
C ARG A 160 -9.64 -21.45 -0.40
N CYS A 161 -10.33 -22.14 -1.30
CA CYS A 161 -10.22 -23.57 -1.50
C CYS A 161 -9.89 -23.89 -2.96
N SER A 162 -8.93 -24.79 -3.17
CA SER A 162 -8.70 -25.42 -4.47
C SER A 162 -9.89 -26.31 -4.86
N THR A 163 -10.17 -26.39 -6.16
CA THR A 163 -11.28 -27.16 -6.73
C THR A 163 -10.84 -28.42 -7.46
N ASP A 164 -9.53 -28.60 -7.66
CA ASP A 164 -8.95 -29.66 -8.47
C ASP A 164 -7.93 -30.52 -7.71
N GLY A 165 -7.89 -30.38 -6.38
CA GLY A 165 -7.00 -31.14 -5.51
C GLY A 165 -5.54 -30.65 -5.54
N ARG A 166 -5.23 -29.53 -6.19
CA ARG A 166 -3.91 -28.91 -6.09
C ARG A 166 -3.73 -28.16 -4.78
N MET A 167 -2.48 -28.03 -4.34
CA MET A 167 -2.11 -27.29 -3.13
C MET A 167 -2.48 -25.80 -3.22
N GLN A 168 -2.41 -25.18 -4.40
CA GLN A 168 -2.68 -23.76 -4.58
C GLN A 168 -4.20 -23.49 -4.56
N SER A 169 -4.65 -22.68 -3.61
CA SER A 169 -6.04 -22.27 -3.40
C SER A 169 -6.41 -20.96 -4.10
N ASN A 170 -5.48 -20.30 -4.80
CA ASN A 170 -5.71 -18.97 -5.37
C ASN A 170 -6.92 -18.95 -6.33
N CYS A 171 -7.82 -17.98 -6.15
CA CYS A 171 -8.99 -17.82 -7.04
C CYS A 171 -8.61 -17.57 -8.50
N SER A 172 -7.44 -16.98 -8.75
CA SER A 172 -6.88 -16.80 -10.10
C SER A 172 -6.52 -18.10 -10.82
N LEU A 173 -6.45 -19.23 -10.11
CA LEU A 173 -6.17 -20.56 -10.64
C LEU A 173 -7.42 -21.47 -10.66
N GLY A 174 -8.61 -20.90 -10.44
CA GLY A 174 -9.88 -21.66 -10.39
C GLY A 174 -10.32 -22.06 -8.98
N GLY A 175 -9.60 -21.62 -7.93
CA GLY A 175 -10.04 -21.77 -6.55
C GLY A 175 -11.29 -20.95 -6.23
N VAL A 176 -12.05 -21.36 -5.22
CA VAL A 176 -13.26 -20.69 -4.75
C VAL A 176 -13.00 -19.99 -3.44
N GLY A 177 -13.46 -18.74 -3.33
CA GLY A 177 -13.42 -17.96 -2.10
C GLY A 177 -14.77 -17.95 -1.40
N MET A 178 -14.78 -18.17 -0.09
CA MET A 178 -15.98 -18.11 0.75
C MET A 178 -15.70 -17.29 2.00
N LEU A 179 -16.70 -16.56 2.48
CA LEU A 179 -16.64 -15.91 3.79
C LEU A 179 -16.30 -16.96 4.86
N CYS A 180 -15.36 -16.63 5.75
CA CYS A 180 -15.05 -17.47 6.90
C CYS A 180 -14.89 -16.62 8.15
N THR A 181 -15.11 -17.23 9.31
CA THR A 181 -14.73 -16.64 10.60
C THR A 181 -13.28 -16.96 10.90
N LEU A 182 -12.55 -15.98 11.44
CA LEU A 182 -11.17 -16.15 11.89
C LEU A 182 -11.11 -15.98 13.40
N SER A 183 -10.35 -16.85 14.08
CA SER A 183 -10.14 -16.74 15.51
C SER A 183 -9.46 -15.43 15.88
N GLU A 184 -9.61 -14.99 17.13
CA GLU A 184 -8.97 -13.76 17.61
C GLU A 184 -7.44 -13.83 17.48
N GLN A 185 -6.84 -15.00 17.75
CA GLN A 185 -5.42 -15.25 17.51
C GLN A 185 -5.02 -14.97 16.05
N GLY A 186 -5.80 -15.46 15.07
CA GLY A 186 -5.53 -15.22 13.66
C GLY A 186 -5.70 -13.75 13.26
N ARG A 187 -6.70 -13.05 13.82
CA ARG A 187 -6.92 -11.62 13.60
C ARG A 187 -5.74 -10.79 14.16
N GLN A 188 -5.30 -11.08 15.38
CA GLN A 188 -4.15 -10.44 16.02
C GLN A 188 -2.87 -10.69 15.24
N LEU A 189 -2.66 -11.92 14.76
CA LEU A 189 -1.52 -12.26 13.91
C LEU A 189 -1.50 -11.42 12.62
N ALA A 190 -2.64 -11.28 11.93
CA ALA A 190 -2.72 -10.47 10.72
C ALA A 190 -2.41 -8.99 10.98
N VAL A 191 -2.91 -8.42 12.08
CA VAL A 191 -2.63 -7.03 12.50
C VAL A 191 -1.16 -6.86 12.92
N GLN A 192 -0.58 -7.84 13.62
CA GLN A 192 0.83 -7.83 14.00
C GLN A 192 1.72 -7.80 12.75
N VAL A 193 1.44 -8.65 11.77
CA VAL A 193 2.17 -8.69 10.49
C VAL A 193 2.04 -7.37 9.74
N SER A 194 0.83 -6.78 9.66
CA SER A 194 0.65 -5.48 9.01
C SER A 194 1.45 -4.37 9.69
N ASN A 195 1.51 -4.40 11.03
CA ASN A 195 2.24 -3.39 11.80
C ASN A 195 3.76 -3.52 11.63
N ILE A 196 4.31 -4.74 11.71
CA ILE A 196 5.75 -4.99 11.51
C ILE A 196 6.18 -4.53 10.11
N LEU A 197 5.39 -4.86 9.09
CA LEU A 197 5.69 -4.51 7.70
C LEU A 197 5.30 -3.07 7.32
N GLY A 198 4.71 -2.30 8.25
CA GLY A 198 4.32 -0.91 8.04
C GLY A 198 3.22 -0.71 6.99
N MET A 199 2.30 -1.66 6.86
CA MET A 199 1.23 -1.64 5.86
C MET A 199 -0.07 -1.06 6.42
N ASP A 200 -0.60 -0.05 5.72
CA ASP A 200 -1.91 0.53 5.94
C ASP A 200 -3.04 -0.31 5.32
N VAL A 201 -2.84 -0.81 4.11
CA VAL A 201 -3.81 -1.65 3.39
C VAL A 201 -3.08 -2.88 2.87
N CYS A 202 -3.49 -4.06 3.34
CA CYS A 202 -2.80 -5.29 2.93
C CYS A 202 -3.70 -6.51 2.96
N GLY A 203 -3.22 -7.56 2.29
CA GLY A 203 -3.75 -8.92 2.38
C GLY A 203 -2.74 -9.83 3.04
N ILE A 204 -3.11 -10.49 4.12
CA ILE A 204 -2.29 -11.48 4.81
C ILE A 204 -2.86 -12.87 4.51
N ASP A 205 -2.03 -13.76 3.99
CA ASP A 205 -2.40 -15.15 3.69
C ASP A 205 -1.92 -16.03 4.85
N LEU A 206 -2.86 -16.71 5.50
CA LEU A 206 -2.59 -17.59 6.63
C LEU A 206 -2.80 -19.06 6.23
N LEU A 207 -1.90 -19.93 6.67
CA LEU A 207 -2.06 -21.38 6.61
C LEU A 207 -2.48 -21.91 7.99
N THR A 208 -3.41 -22.87 7.99
CA THR A 208 -3.89 -23.53 9.22
C THR A 208 -2.97 -24.71 9.55
N LYS A 209 -2.55 -24.80 10.81
CA LYS A 209 -1.78 -25.92 11.36
C LYS A 209 -2.69 -26.96 12.02
N GLU A 210 -2.13 -28.12 12.36
CA GLU A 210 -2.84 -29.24 13.00
C GLU A 210 -3.56 -28.84 14.31
N ASP A 211 -2.91 -28.01 15.12
CA ASP A 211 -3.45 -27.50 16.39
C ASP A 211 -4.55 -26.43 16.22
N GLY A 212 -4.94 -26.12 14.98
CA GLY A 212 -5.92 -25.08 14.65
C GLY A 212 -5.39 -23.64 14.71
N SER A 213 -4.11 -23.44 15.07
CA SER A 213 -3.46 -22.14 14.99
C SER A 213 -2.92 -21.86 13.59
N PHE A 214 -2.39 -20.66 13.38
CA PHE A 214 -2.00 -20.16 12.06
C PHE A 214 -0.51 -19.92 11.94
N CYS A 215 0.01 -20.00 10.72
CA CYS A 215 1.28 -19.42 10.33
C CYS A 215 1.11 -18.54 9.08
N VAL A 216 2.00 -17.58 8.91
CA VAL A 216 1.93 -16.60 7.81
C VAL A 216 2.55 -17.21 6.55
N CYS A 217 1.78 -17.26 5.47
CA CYS A 217 2.23 -17.73 4.16
C CYS A 217 2.84 -16.60 3.33
N GLU A 218 2.15 -15.47 3.28
CA GLU A 218 2.45 -14.35 2.40
C GLU A 218 1.81 -13.06 2.94
N ALA A 219 2.46 -11.93 2.69
CA ALA A 219 1.92 -10.59 2.94
C ALA A 219 1.90 -9.80 1.62
N ASN A 220 0.77 -9.15 1.34
CA ASN A 220 0.53 -8.44 0.09
C ASN A 220 0.23 -6.96 0.35
N ALA A 221 1.21 -6.09 0.08
CA ALA A 221 1.06 -4.64 0.17
C ALA A 221 0.10 -4.04 -0.89
N ASN A 222 -0.18 -4.76 -1.98
CA ASN A 222 -1.16 -4.35 -2.99
C ASN A 222 -2.19 -5.44 -3.23
N VAL A 223 -3.00 -5.69 -2.20
CA VAL A 223 -4.04 -6.72 -2.23
C VAL A 223 -5.09 -6.41 -3.29
N GLY A 224 -5.43 -7.41 -4.11
CA GLY A 224 -6.61 -7.38 -4.97
C GLY A 224 -7.83 -7.90 -4.20
N PHE A 225 -8.96 -7.20 -4.31
CA PHE A 225 -10.15 -7.47 -3.49
C PHE A 225 -11.41 -7.79 -4.30
N ILE A 226 -11.39 -7.85 -5.64
CA ILE A 226 -12.61 -8.18 -6.43
C ILE A 226 -13.26 -9.51 -6.03
N ALA A 227 -12.47 -10.58 -5.90
CA ALA A 227 -12.99 -11.87 -5.45
C ALA A 227 -13.40 -11.86 -3.97
N PHE A 228 -12.70 -11.04 -3.17
CA PHE A 228 -12.92 -10.91 -1.75
C PHE A 228 -14.22 -10.15 -1.44
N ASP A 229 -14.48 -9.04 -2.12
CA ASP A 229 -15.72 -8.25 -2.06
C ASP A 229 -16.92 -9.14 -2.34
N LYS A 230 -16.86 -9.96 -3.40
CA LYS A 230 -17.92 -10.90 -3.74
C LYS A 230 -18.12 -11.97 -2.66
N ALA A 231 -17.04 -12.55 -2.14
CA ALA A 231 -17.12 -13.62 -1.16
C ALA A 231 -17.61 -13.12 0.21
N CYS A 232 -17.23 -11.89 0.60
CA CYS A 232 -17.54 -11.31 1.91
C CYS A 232 -18.73 -10.35 1.89
N ASN A 233 -19.27 -10.02 0.71
CA ASN A 233 -20.28 -8.97 0.50
C ASN A 233 -19.84 -7.63 1.12
N LEU A 234 -18.62 -7.19 0.81
CA LEU A 234 -18.02 -5.95 1.29
C LEU A 234 -17.69 -5.02 0.14
N ASP A 235 -17.63 -3.72 0.44
CA ASP A 235 -17.07 -2.70 -0.45
C ASP A 235 -15.70 -2.27 0.10
N VAL A 236 -14.66 -3.05 -0.25
CA VAL A 236 -13.30 -2.78 0.24
C VAL A 236 -12.77 -1.46 -0.34
N ALA A 237 -13.17 -1.07 -1.55
CA ALA A 237 -12.74 0.20 -2.14
C ALA A 237 -13.25 1.39 -1.31
N SER A 238 -14.51 1.39 -0.89
CA SER A 238 -15.05 2.42 -0.01
C SER A 238 -14.33 2.45 1.34
N LEU A 239 -14.04 1.29 1.94
CA LEU A 239 -13.28 1.23 3.20
C LEU A 239 -11.85 1.79 3.06
N VAL A 240 -11.19 1.53 1.93
CA VAL A 240 -9.88 2.11 1.61
C VAL A 240 -9.99 3.63 1.45
N ALA A 241 -11.03 4.12 0.77
CA ALA A 241 -11.28 5.55 0.58
C ALA A 241 -11.58 6.27 1.90
N ASP A 242 -12.43 5.69 2.75
CA ASP A 242 -12.74 6.22 4.08
C ASP A 242 -11.48 6.32 4.94
N TYR A 243 -10.63 5.29 4.91
CA TYR A 243 -9.36 5.32 5.60
C TYR A 243 -8.43 6.41 5.04
N ALA A 244 -8.32 6.55 3.71
CA ALA A 244 -7.53 7.61 3.08
C ALA A 244 -7.99 9.01 3.49
N ILE A 245 -9.30 9.25 3.52
CA ILE A 245 -9.89 10.52 3.96
C ILE A 245 -9.57 10.77 5.44
N SER A 246 -9.60 9.74 6.28
CA SER A 246 -9.26 9.87 7.71
C SER A 246 -7.81 10.31 7.96
N LEU A 247 -6.92 10.10 6.99
CA LEU A 247 -5.51 10.52 7.05
C LEU A 247 -5.30 11.99 6.63
N LEU A 248 -6.33 12.65 6.09
CA LEU A 248 -6.22 14.07 5.75
C LEU A 248 -5.99 14.90 7.01
N PRO A 249 -5.12 15.92 6.97
CA PRO A 249 -4.92 16.80 8.10
C PRO A 249 -6.24 17.46 8.51
N SER A 250 -6.73 17.18 9.72
CA SER A 250 -7.90 17.90 10.22
C SER A 250 -7.56 19.40 10.33
N ARG A 251 -8.51 20.28 9.99
CA ARG A 251 -8.31 21.75 10.08
C ARG A 251 -7.90 22.20 11.50
N LEU A 252 -8.21 21.40 12.53
CA LEU A 252 -7.85 21.65 13.93
C LEU A 252 -6.34 21.48 14.20
N THR A 253 -5.68 20.49 13.59
CA THR A 253 -4.23 20.24 13.76
C THR A 253 -3.37 21.42 13.28
N ARG A 254 -3.81 22.13 12.23
CA ARG A 254 -3.09 23.31 11.71
C ARG A 254 -3.15 24.50 12.67
N ARG A 255 -4.24 24.66 13.42
CA ARG A 255 -4.41 25.74 14.41
C ARG A 255 -3.52 25.51 15.64
N MET A 256 -3.38 24.27 16.10
CA MET A 256 -2.50 23.95 17.23
C MET A 256 -1.01 24.06 16.89
N SER A 257 -0.61 23.70 15.67
CA SER A 257 0.77 23.90 15.18
C SER A 257 1.14 25.37 14.99
N LEU A 258 0.17 26.23 14.65
CA LEU A 258 0.42 27.67 14.55
C LEU A 258 0.44 28.34 15.94
N LEU A 259 -0.41 27.88 16.87
CA LEU A 259 -0.41 28.39 18.24
C LEU A 259 0.87 28.04 19.02
N SER A 260 1.50 26.88 18.77
CA SER A 260 2.78 26.55 19.40
C SER A 260 3.96 27.37 18.87
N VAL A 261 3.93 27.79 17.59
CA VAL A 261 4.96 28.65 16.98
C VAL A 261 4.82 30.11 17.43
N VAL A 262 3.60 30.58 17.69
CA VAL A 262 3.36 31.95 18.19
C VAL A 262 3.68 32.07 19.69
N SER A 263 3.68 30.97 20.44
CA SER A 263 4.01 31.00 21.88
C SER A 263 5.52 31.08 22.18
N SER A 264 6.39 30.91 21.18
CA SER A 264 7.85 30.95 21.35
C SER A 264 8.50 32.27 20.91
N ALA A 265 7.69 33.28 20.55
CA ALA A 265 8.18 34.60 20.15
C ALA A 265 7.71 35.68 21.15
N SER A 266 8.20 35.57 22.38
CA SER A 266 8.14 36.67 23.36
C SER A 266 9.21 36.48 24.42
N GLU A 267 10.46 36.69 24.04
CA GLU A 267 11.47 37.18 24.98
C GLU A 267 12.07 38.45 24.38
N THR A 268 11.56 39.59 24.85
CA THR A 268 12.10 40.92 24.62
C THR A 268 13.46 41.04 25.28
N SER A 269 14.53 41.21 24.50
CA SER A 269 15.82 41.67 25.01
C SER A 269 15.82 43.20 24.97
N GLU A 270 15.88 43.84 26.14
CA GLU A 270 16.19 45.27 26.27
C GLU A 270 17.66 45.53 25.92
N PRO A 271 18.02 46.65 25.28
CA PRO A 271 19.40 47.12 25.24
C PRO A 271 19.63 48.19 26.33
N GLU A 272 20.60 47.94 27.22
CA GLU A 272 21.20 48.98 28.07
C GLU A 272 22.10 49.89 27.22
N LEU A 273 21.91 51.22 27.30
CA LEU A 273 22.99 52.21 27.11
C LEU A 273 22.68 53.49 27.94
N PRO A 274 23.72 54.30 28.30
CA PRO A 274 23.81 54.91 29.62
C PRO A 274 23.39 56.38 29.73
N LEU A 275 23.08 56.75 30.98
CA LEU A 275 23.02 58.06 31.65
C LEU A 275 23.14 59.36 30.80
N VAL A 276 22.11 60.21 30.91
CA VAL A 276 22.10 61.63 30.51
C VAL A 276 22.37 62.52 31.72
N PRO A 277 22.91 63.74 31.55
CA PRO A 277 22.38 64.86 32.32
C PRO A 277 21.94 66.06 31.47
N SER A 278 20.75 66.56 31.84
CA SER A 278 20.22 67.94 31.80
C SER A 278 20.26 68.77 30.50
N GLY A 279 19.08 69.29 30.11
CA GLY A 279 18.96 70.60 29.44
C GLY A 279 17.77 70.82 28.48
N THR A 280 16.69 71.42 28.99
CA THR A 280 15.78 72.44 28.40
C THR A 280 15.06 72.25 27.04
N GLY A 281 13.71 72.33 27.10
CA GLY A 281 12.77 72.93 26.11
C GLY A 281 12.49 72.16 24.81
N VAL A 282 11.39 72.29 24.09
CA VAL A 282 10.04 72.88 24.19
C VAL A 282 9.28 72.32 22.95
N ASP A 283 7.95 72.20 23.06
CA ASP A 283 6.91 72.13 22.01
C ASP A 283 6.53 70.85 21.21
N VAL A 284 5.19 70.70 21.17
CA VAL A 284 4.21 69.86 20.43
C VAL A 284 3.88 70.59 19.08
N PRO A 285 3.20 70.08 18.01
CA PRO A 285 2.19 68.99 17.90
C PRO A 285 2.17 68.07 16.64
N VAL A 286 1.26 67.08 16.73
CA VAL A 286 0.44 66.28 15.76
C VAL A 286 -0.20 67.20 14.66
N PRO A 287 -0.69 66.82 13.43
CA PRO A 287 -1.60 65.69 13.16
C PRO A 287 -1.71 65.03 11.74
N LEU A 288 -2.43 63.89 11.75
CA LEU A 288 -3.47 63.31 10.84
C LEU A 288 -3.66 63.84 9.39
N HIS A 289 -3.87 62.95 8.41
CA HIS A 289 -5.19 62.51 7.86
C HIS A 289 -5.12 61.89 6.44
N HIS A 290 -5.98 60.87 6.20
CA HIS A 290 -6.82 60.51 5.02
C HIS A 290 -6.23 60.50 3.57
N HIS A 291 -6.75 59.82 2.54
CA HIS A 291 -8.11 59.44 2.10
C HIS A 291 -8.01 58.41 0.92
N GLU A 292 -9.06 57.56 0.74
CA GLU A 292 -9.80 57.16 -0.50
C GLU A 292 -9.09 56.92 -1.86
N ALA A 293 -9.65 56.25 -2.89
CA ALA A 293 -10.74 55.30 -3.19
C ALA A 293 -10.76 55.10 -4.74
N GLY A 294 -11.55 54.14 -5.23
CA GLY A 294 -12.08 54.10 -6.62
C GLY A 294 -11.47 53.02 -7.53
N ASP A 295 -12.21 51.96 -7.91
CA ASP A 295 -13.21 51.87 -9.01
C ASP A 295 -12.57 51.96 -10.41
N SER A 296 -12.93 51.22 -11.48
CA SER A 296 -14.05 50.34 -11.81
C SER A 296 -13.79 49.63 -13.17
N MET A 297 -14.50 48.52 -13.38
CA MET A 297 -15.11 47.92 -14.61
C MET A 297 -14.67 48.29 -16.04
N SER A 298 -14.60 47.29 -16.94
CA SER A 298 -15.63 47.02 -17.98
C SER A 298 -15.17 45.99 -19.05
N ALA A 299 -16.15 45.49 -19.83
CA ALA A 299 -16.16 44.25 -20.62
C ALA A 299 -16.27 44.47 -22.14
N SER A 300 -16.21 43.37 -22.93
CA SER A 300 -16.77 43.05 -24.28
C SER A 300 -15.72 42.28 -25.12
N SER A 301 -15.90 41.06 -25.64
CA SER A 301 -16.87 40.36 -26.52
C SER A 301 -16.35 40.19 -27.96
N SER A 302 -16.22 38.95 -28.45
CA SER A 302 -16.49 38.56 -29.86
C SER A 302 -16.43 37.04 -30.05
N SER A 303 -17.42 36.51 -30.76
CA SER A 303 -17.72 35.13 -31.14
C SER A 303 -17.27 34.78 -32.56
N VAL A 304 -16.84 33.53 -32.85
CA VAL A 304 -17.00 32.85 -34.17
C VAL A 304 -17.01 31.30 -34.02
N ASP A 305 -18.07 30.70 -34.57
CA ASP A 305 -18.37 29.36 -35.14
C ASP A 305 -17.71 28.01 -34.73
N SER A 306 -18.61 27.15 -34.21
CA SER A 306 -18.92 25.71 -34.45
C SER A 306 -17.96 24.72 -35.13
N ASP A 307 -17.79 23.57 -34.45
CA ASP A 307 -17.73 22.21 -35.03
C ASP A 307 -18.60 21.25 -34.18
N PRO A 308 -19.27 20.23 -34.76
CA PRO A 308 -20.29 19.44 -34.08
C PRO A 308 -19.77 18.07 -33.66
N ASP A 309 -19.18 17.92 -32.48
CA ASP A 309 -18.93 16.56 -31.91
C ASP A 309 -18.79 16.51 -30.37
N THR A 310 -19.08 17.61 -29.66
CA THR A 310 -18.84 17.70 -28.19
C THR A 310 -20.11 17.61 -27.33
N ALA A 311 -21.25 17.18 -27.88
CA ALA A 311 -22.51 17.17 -27.16
C ALA A 311 -22.77 15.91 -26.29
N THR A 312 -22.02 14.82 -26.47
CA THR A 312 -22.31 13.54 -25.78
C THR A 312 -21.57 13.31 -24.47
N GLU A 313 -20.53 14.08 -24.13
CA GLU A 313 -19.82 13.92 -22.84
C GLU A 313 -20.27 14.91 -21.75
N ARG A 314 -20.87 16.05 -22.11
CA ARG A 314 -21.27 17.08 -21.14
C ARG A 314 -22.64 16.87 -20.47
N GLU A 315 -23.47 15.96 -20.98
CA GLU A 315 -24.76 15.62 -20.36
C GLU A 315 -24.69 14.50 -19.29
N LEU A 316 -23.52 13.91 -19.06
CA LEU A 316 -23.32 12.90 -18.01
C LEU A 316 -22.99 13.48 -16.63
N LEU A 317 -22.86 14.81 -16.50
CA LEU A 317 -22.44 15.48 -15.27
C LEU A 317 -23.57 15.97 -14.35
N THR A 318 -24.84 15.63 -14.62
CA THR A 318 -25.98 16.19 -13.86
C THR A 318 -26.99 15.18 -13.30
N LYS A 319 -26.65 13.89 -13.15
CA LYS A 319 -27.49 12.96 -12.38
C LYS A 319 -26.65 11.99 -11.54
N GLY A 320 -26.53 12.29 -10.25
CA GLY A 320 -26.31 11.38 -9.12
C GLY A 320 -25.68 10.01 -9.38
N ALA A 321 -24.57 9.94 -10.12
CA ALA A 321 -23.83 8.71 -10.34
C ALA A 321 -22.89 8.51 -9.16
N ILE A 322 -23.13 7.45 -8.38
CA ILE A 322 -22.18 6.94 -7.40
C ILE A 322 -20.87 6.69 -8.15
N PHE A 323 -19.82 7.41 -7.77
CA PHE A 323 -18.49 7.35 -8.36
C PHE A 323 -17.94 5.91 -8.20
N ASN A 324 -18.10 5.07 -9.21
CA ASN A 324 -17.77 3.65 -9.10
C ASN A 324 -16.27 3.44 -9.32
N MET A 325 -15.50 3.69 -8.25
CA MET A 325 -14.04 3.53 -8.21
C MET A 325 -13.59 2.13 -8.66
N ASN A 326 -14.45 1.11 -8.52
CA ASN A 326 -14.17 -0.26 -8.98
C ASN A 326 -14.08 -0.37 -10.51
N GLN A 327 -14.85 0.44 -11.27
CA GLN A 327 -14.75 0.45 -12.73
C GLN A 327 -13.46 1.12 -13.20
N LEU A 328 -13.04 2.21 -12.56
CA LEU A 328 -11.78 2.91 -12.84
C LEU A 328 -10.56 2.03 -12.52
N LEU A 329 -10.57 1.36 -11.36
CA LEU A 329 -9.51 0.42 -10.98
C LEU A 329 -9.48 -0.80 -11.91
N ALA A 330 -10.64 -1.32 -12.32
CA ALA A 330 -10.72 -2.42 -13.28
C ALA A 330 -10.21 -2.02 -14.66
N SER A 331 -10.49 -0.79 -15.13
CA SER A 331 -9.99 -0.29 -16.41
C SER A 331 -8.49 -0.03 -16.40
N GLU A 332 -7.94 0.53 -15.31
CA GLU A 332 -6.49 0.72 -15.16
C GLU A 332 -5.74 -0.61 -15.10
N ILE A 333 -6.28 -1.60 -14.39
CA ILE A 333 -5.69 -2.95 -14.36
C ILE A 333 -5.73 -3.61 -15.75
N LYS A 334 -6.78 -3.37 -16.54
CA LYS A 334 -6.90 -3.93 -17.90
C LYS A 334 -5.87 -3.29 -18.85
N LEU A 335 -5.64 -1.98 -18.74
CA LEU A 335 -4.63 -1.24 -19.50
C LEU A 335 -3.18 -1.60 -19.12
N LEU A 336 -2.94 -2.17 -17.94
CA LEU A 336 -1.62 -2.65 -17.50
C LEU A 336 -1.36 -4.12 -17.87
N VAL A 337 -2.37 -4.84 -18.38
CA VAL A 337 -2.31 -6.28 -18.68
C VAL A 337 -2.39 -6.56 -20.19
N GLU A 338 -2.89 -5.62 -20.98
CA GLU A 338 -2.81 -5.58 -22.45
C GLU A 338 -1.55 -4.84 -22.91
#